data_AF-A0A8S3AMT6-F1
#
_entry.id   AF-A0A8S3AMT6-F1
#
_cell.length_a   1.000
_cell.length_b   1.000
_cell.length_c   1.000
_cell.angle_alpha   90.00
_cell.angle_beta   90.00
_cell.angle_gamma   90.00
#
_symmetry.space_group_name_H-M   'P 1'
#
loop_
_entity.id
_entity.type
_entity.pdbx_description
1 polymer ?
#
loop_
_entity_poly.entity_id
_entity_poly.type
_entity_poly.pdbx_seq_one_letter_code
_entity_poly.pdbx_strand_id
1 'polypeptide(L)' 'NVLYVQQKFDEALGYHQRALIIREKFHGSDHGDTATSLNNIGNTLGAQGKYAEALDYHHRALQIREKFHPSGHTYIAV' A
#
# COMPACT_ATOMS: atom_id res chain seq x y z
N ASN A 1 3.20 -27.49 -1.86
CA ASN A 1 4.60 -27.33 -1.39
C ASN A 1 4.76 -25.89 -0.91
N VAL A 2 5.14 -25.67 0.34
CA VAL A 2 5.25 -24.35 0.99
C VAL A 2 6.20 -23.41 0.23
N LEU A 3 7.28 -23.95 -0.37
CA LEU A 3 8.27 -23.18 -1.12
C LEU A 3 7.67 -22.49 -2.37
N TYR A 4 6.73 -23.16 -3.05
CA TYR A 4 6.08 -22.60 -4.23
C TYR A 4 5.18 -21.41 -3.89
N VAL A 5 4.51 -21.47 -2.74
CA VAL A 5 3.67 -20.36 -2.27
C VAL A 5 4.55 -19.18 -1.85
N GLN A 6 5.66 -19.46 -1.16
CA GLN A 6 6.64 -18.44 -0.79
C GLN A 6 7.19 -17.68 -2.01
N GLN A 7 7.60 -18.43 -3.05
CA GLN A 7 8.11 -17.85 -4.30
C GLN A 7 7.09 -16.92 -4.98
N LYS A 8 5.80 -17.29 -4.97
CA LYS A 8 4.74 -16.43 -5.52
C LYS A 8 4.58 -15.13 -4.76
N PHE A 9 4.70 -15.16 -3.43
CA PHE A 9 4.65 -13.93 -2.64
C PHE A 9 5.86 -13.04 -2.90
N ASP A 10 7.06 -13.62 -3.04
CA ASP A 10 8.26 -12.84 -3.37
C ASP A 10 8.15 -12.20 -4.77
N GLU A 11 7.59 -12.93 -5.75
CA GLU A 11 7.32 -12.39 -7.07
C GLU A 11 6.27 -11.26 -7.04
N ALA A 12 5.15 -11.47 -6.34
CA ALA A 12 4.11 -10.45 -6.15
C ALA A 12 4.66 -9.19 -5.47
N LEU A 13 5.50 -9.35 -4.44
CA LEU A 13 6.16 -8.25 -3.75
C LEU A 13 7.03 -7.43 -4.71
N GLY A 14 7.80 -8.11 -5.57
CA GLY A 14 8.61 -7.47 -6.60
C GLY A 14 7.78 -6.64 -7.59
N TYR A 15 6.63 -7.15 -8.06
CA TYR A 15 5.74 -6.38 -8.94
C TYR A 15 5.16 -5.15 -8.23
N HIS A 16 4.71 -5.29 -6.98
CA HIS A 16 4.15 -4.16 -6.23
C HIS A 16 5.19 -3.07 -5.91
N GLN A 17 6.43 -3.45 -5.60
CA GLN A 17 7.54 -2.49 -5.40
C GLN A 17 7.86 -1.72 -6.68
N ARG A 18 7.90 -2.39 -7.84
CA ARG A 18 8.09 -1.72 -9.14
C ARG A 18 6.93 -0.76 -9.45
N ALA A 19 5.70 -1.17 -9.17
CA ALA A 19 4.52 -0.31 -9.33
C ALA A 19 4.56 0.91 -8.38
N LEU A 20 5.04 0.74 -7.14
CA LEU A 20 5.24 1.83 -6.19
C LEU A 20 6.20 2.88 -6.76
N ILE A 21 7.38 2.46 -7.21
CA ILE A 21 8.40 3.35 -7.79
C ILE A 21 7.84 4.15 -8.97
N ILE A 22 7.10 3.49 -9.87
CA ILE A 22 6.49 4.16 -11.03
C ILE A 22 5.44 5.18 -10.57
N ARG A 23 4.55 4.82 -9.64
CA ARG A 23 3.50 5.72 -9.17
C ARG A 23 4.05 6.90 -8.38
N GLU A 24 5.05 6.70 -7.54
CA GLU A 24 5.76 7.78 -6.84
C GLU A 24 6.42 8.74 -7.84
N LYS A 25 7.02 8.20 -8.92
CA LYS A 25 7.65 9.03 -9.97
C LYS A 25 6.64 9.86 -10.77
N PHE A 26 5.48 9.31 -11.09
CA PHE A 26 4.50 9.98 -11.96
C PHE A 26 3.49 10.85 -11.21
N HIS A 27 3.05 10.41 -10.02
CA HIS A 27 1.99 11.06 -9.27
C HIS A 27 2.47 11.68 -7.94
N GLY A 28 3.68 11.35 -7.51
CA GLY A 28 4.21 11.75 -6.21
C GLY A 28 3.90 10.75 -5.10
N SER A 29 4.57 10.94 -3.95
CA SER A 29 4.44 10.08 -2.78
C SER A 29 3.07 10.16 -2.10
N ASP A 30 2.38 11.29 -2.27
CA ASP A 30 1.10 11.59 -1.63
C ASP A 30 -0.08 11.32 -2.55
N HIS A 31 -0.02 10.41 -3.53
CA HIS A 31 -1.14 10.12 -4.42
C HIS A 31 -1.92 8.85 -4.01
N GLY A 32 -3.23 8.81 -4.30
CA GLY A 32 -4.08 7.64 -4.00
C GLY A 32 -3.60 6.33 -4.64
N ASP A 33 -3.01 6.39 -5.83
CA ASP A 33 -2.40 5.22 -6.47
C ASP A 33 -1.15 4.73 -5.72
N THR A 34 -0.35 5.66 -5.19
CA THR A 34 0.79 5.34 -4.33
C THR A 34 0.32 4.63 -3.07
N ALA A 35 -0.73 5.14 -2.42
CA ALA A 35 -1.37 4.48 -1.28
C ALA A 35 -1.86 3.06 -1.61
N THR A 36 -2.42 2.87 -2.81
CA THR A 36 -2.87 1.55 -3.27
C THR A 36 -1.71 0.57 -3.43
N SER A 37 -0.56 1.01 -3.97
CA SER A 37 0.64 0.15 -4.05
C SER A 37 1.17 -0.22 -2.67
N LEU A 38 1.25 0.75 -1.75
CA LEU A 38 1.70 0.52 -0.37
C LEU A 38 0.81 -0.53 0.32
N ASN A 39 -0.52 -0.43 0.18
CA ASN A 39 -1.44 -1.44 0.72
C ASN A 39 -1.22 -2.84 0.14
N ASN A 40 -0.96 -2.95 -1.16
CA ASN A 40 -0.69 -4.25 -1.79
C ASN A 40 0.62 -4.87 -1.28
N ILE A 41 1.65 -4.05 -1.04
CA ILE A 41 2.89 -4.50 -0.40
C ILE A 41 2.61 -5.01 1.02
N GLY A 42 1.86 -4.24 1.81
CA GLY A 42 1.46 -4.63 3.16
C GLY A 42 0.72 -5.97 3.20
N ASN A 43 -0.25 -6.17 2.31
CA ASN A 43 -1.00 -7.43 2.19
C ASN A 43 -0.09 -8.62 1.85
N THR A 44 0.84 -8.45 0.90
CA THR A 44 1.76 -9.52 0.51
C THR A 44 2.72 -9.88 1.65
N LEU A 45 3.24 -8.89 2.38
CA LEU A 45 4.08 -9.12 3.55
C LEU A 45 3.32 -9.81 4.68
N GLY A 46 2.06 -9.41 4.93
CA GLY A 46 1.18 -10.06 5.89
C GLY A 46 0.92 -11.53 5.54
N ALA A 47 0.74 -11.84 4.26
CA ALA A 47 0.59 -13.22 3.78
C ALA A 47 1.88 -14.05 3.94
N GLN A 48 3.05 -13.41 4.00
CA GLN A 48 4.33 -14.02 4.35
C GLN A 48 4.60 -14.11 5.87
N GLY A 49 3.69 -13.61 6.71
CA GLY A 49 3.89 -13.54 8.17
C GLY A 49 4.80 -12.39 8.64
N LYS A 50 5.19 -11.47 7.75
CA LYS A 50 6.03 -10.30 8.04
C LYS A 50 5.18 -9.12 8.52
N TYR A 51 4.50 -9.31 9.65
CA TYR A 51 3.48 -8.36 10.12
C TYR A 51 4.02 -6.98 10.48
N ALA A 52 5.23 -6.89 11.04
CA ALA A 52 5.84 -5.60 11.40
C ALA A 52 6.11 -4.73 10.16
N GLU A 53 6.66 -5.34 9.10
CA GLU A 53 6.86 -4.64 7.82
C GLU A 53 5.51 -4.29 7.18
N ALA A 54 4.55 -5.23 7.19
CA ALA A 54 3.21 -4.97 6.64
C ALA A 54 2.52 -3.76 7.29
N LEU A 55 2.62 -3.64 8.61
CA LEU A 55 2.05 -2.51 9.37
C LEU A 55 2.65 -1.17 8.94
N ASP A 56 3.96 -1.08 8.71
CA ASP A 56 4.60 0.14 8.22
C ASP A 56 4.00 0.60 6.88
N TYR A 57 3.87 -0.32 5.93
CA TYR A 57 3.28 -0.03 4.61
C TYR A 57 1.82 0.39 4.71
N HIS A 58 1.03 -0.27 5.56
CA HIS A 58 -0.37 0.11 5.79
C HIS A 58 -0.49 1.48 6.45
N HIS A 59 0.38 1.81 7.41
CA HIS A 59 0.41 3.14 8.03
C HIS A 59 0.70 4.24 7.01
N ARG A 60 1.70 4.05 6.15
CA ARG A 60 2.00 5.00 5.06
C ARG A 60 0.83 5.15 4.09
N ALA A 61 0.18 4.05 3.72
CA ALA A 61 -1.01 4.09 2.85
C ALA A 61 -2.17 4.86 3.50
N LEU A 62 -2.39 4.66 4.81
CA LEU A 62 -3.42 5.34 5.58
C LEU A 62 -3.17 6.85 5.63
N GLN A 63 -1.94 7.27 5.95
CA GLN A 63 -1.56 8.69 6.00
C GLN A 63 -1.86 9.42 4.67
N ILE A 64 -1.60 8.77 3.54
CA ILE A 64 -1.93 9.34 2.22
C ILE A 64 -3.45 9.45 2.04
N ARG A 65 -4.21 8.42 2.41
CA ARG A 65 -5.69 8.43 2.30
C ARG A 65 -6.31 9.50 3.18
N GLU A 66 -5.81 9.69 4.40
CA GLU A 66 -6.27 10.71 5.34
C GLU A 66 -5.99 12.14 4.83
N LYS A 67 -4.93 12.35 4.03
CA LYS A 67 -4.71 13.65 3.37
C LYS A 67 -5.80 14.00 2.35
N PHE A 68 -6.37 13.01 1.65
CA PHE A 68 -7.44 13.23 0.66
C PHE A 68 -8.85 13.07 1.19
N HIS A 69 -8.98 12.40 2.34
CA HIS A 69 -10.19 12.33 3.12
C HIS A 69 -9.89 12.91 4.50
N PRO A 70 -9.64 14.24 4.61
CA PRO A 70 -9.59 14.87 5.91
C PRO A 70 -10.95 14.60 6.53
N SER A 71 -10.96 13.81 7.60
CA SER A 71 -12.14 13.45 8.36
C SER A 71 -12.90 14.72 8.73
N GLY A 72 -13.92 14.98 7.92
CA GLY A 72 -14.62 16.25 7.82
C GLY A 72 -15.74 16.08 6.82
N HIS A 73 -16.58 15.06 7.04
CA HIS A 73 -17.97 15.14 6.66
C HIS A 73 -18.57 16.44 7.26
N THR A 74 -18.39 17.58 6.58
CA THR A 74 -19.36 18.66 6.63
C THR A 74 -20.35 18.41 5.50
N TYR A 75 -21.29 17.52 5.76
CA TYR A 75 -22.60 17.61 5.11
C TYR A 75 -23.33 18.79 5.77
N ILE A 76 -22.91 20.02 5.46
CA ILE A 76 -23.79 21.17 5.67
C ILE A 76 -24.44 21.36 4.31
N ALA A 77 -25.65 20.83 4.18
CA ALA A 77 -26.56 21.31 3.16
C ALA A 77 -26.71 22.82 3.39
N VAL A 78 -26.31 23.61 2.38
CA VAL A 78 -26.65 25.04 2.27
C VAL A 78 -27.79 25.16 1.28
#